data_AF-A6K6K9-F1
#
_entry.id   AF-A6K6K9-F1
#
_cell.length_a   1.000
_cell.length_b   1.000
_cell.length_c   1.000
_cell.angle_alpha   90.00
_cell.angle_beta   90.00
_cell.angle_gamma   90.00
#
_symmetry.space_group_name_H-M   'P 1'
#
loop_
_entity.id
_entity.type
_entity.pdbx_description
1 polymer ?
#
loop_
_entity_poly.entity_id
_entity_poly.type
_entity_poly.pdbx_seq_one_letter_code
_entity_poly.pdbx_strand_id
1 'polypeptide(L)'
;MVAGKFTGLQKAVGPKITKTDLVPAFQNLVKDCEAEVRAVVSCKVKVFCENLSADCQENVAMTQILPCIKELISDATHMSSQHWALVLSPILGKDTTIKHLLRLFLAQLKDRVLRCL
;
A
#
# COMPACT_ATOMS: atom_id res chain seq x y z
N MET A 1 3.54 -16.06 -9.00
CA MET A 1 2.89 -15.57 -7.77
C MET A 1 1.47 -15.07 -8.02
N VAL A 2 0.54 -15.41 -7.12
CA VAL A 2 -0.87 -14.99 -7.15
C VAL A 2 -1.00 -13.45 -7.10
N ALA A 3 -0.18 -12.78 -6.28
CA ALA A 3 -0.15 -11.31 -6.16
C ALA A 3 0.03 -10.59 -7.51
N GLY A 4 0.81 -11.16 -8.44
CA GLY A 4 1.05 -10.57 -9.76
C GLY A 4 -0.18 -10.57 -10.68
N LYS A 5 -1.10 -11.52 -10.48
CA LYS A 5 -2.35 -11.66 -11.26
C LYS A 5 -3.58 -11.10 -10.53
N PHE A 6 -3.40 -10.54 -9.33
CA PHE A 6 -4.49 -10.13 -8.46
C PHE A 6 -5.40 -9.05 -9.08
N THR A 7 -4.83 -8.09 -9.82
CA THR A 7 -5.59 -7.08 -10.55
C THR A 7 -6.33 -7.63 -11.77
N GLY A 8 -5.84 -8.73 -12.35
CA GLY A 8 -6.56 -9.47 -13.40
C GLY A 8 -7.79 -10.18 -12.83
N LEU A 9 -7.65 -10.77 -11.64
CA LEU A 9 -8.76 -11.38 -10.91
C LEU A 9 -9.82 -10.34 -10.52
N GLN A 10 -9.40 -9.18 -10.03
CA GLN A 10 -10.29 -8.05 -9.70
C GLN A 10 -11.20 -7.67 -10.88
N LYS A 11 -10.63 -7.61 -12.10
CA LYS A 11 -11.41 -7.31 -13.31
C LYS A 11 -12.41 -8.41 -13.67
N ALA A 12 -12.06 -9.67 -13.44
CA ALA A 12 -12.91 -10.81 -13.77
C ALA A 12 -14.10 -10.98 -12.82
N VAL A 13 -13.94 -10.68 -11.53
CA VAL A 13 -14.98 -10.90 -10.50
C VAL A 13 -15.95 -9.73 -10.34
N GLY A 14 -15.60 -8.55 -10.87
CA GLY A 14 -16.42 -7.35 -10.79
C GLY A 14 -16.44 -6.66 -9.41
N PRO A 15 -17.12 -5.50 -9.30
CA PRO A 15 -16.99 -4.59 -8.17
C PRO A 15 -17.62 -5.10 -6.87
N LYS A 16 -18.69 -5.92 -6.94
CA LYS A 16 -19.34 -6.49 -5.76
C LYS A 16 -18.40 -7.44 -4.99
N ILE A 17 -17.85 -8.43 -5.69
CA ILE A 17 -16.91 -9.41 -5.10
C ILE A 17 -15.60 -8.72 -4.73
N THR A 18 -15.17 -7.72 -5.52
CA THR A 18 -13.98 -6.93 -5.19
C THR A 18 -14.08 -6.30 -3.80
N LYS A 19 -15.20 -5.66 -3.50
CA LYS A 19 -15.40 -4.97 -2.22
C LYS A 19 -15.50 -5.94 -1.03
N THR A 20 -16.22 -7.05 -1.20
CA THR A 20 -16.50 -7.98 -0.10
C THR A 20 -15.33 -8.91 0.18
N ASP A 21 -14.67 -9.41 -0.87
CA ASP A 21 -13.71 -10.52 -0.75
C ASP A 21 -12.27 -10.11 -1.13
N LEU A 22 -12.08 -9.33 -2.22
CA LEU A 22 -10.72 -8.97 -2.63
C LEU A 22 -10.10 -7.88 -1.79
N VAL A 23 -10.86 -6.93 -1.25
CA VAL A 23 -10.28 -5.88 -0.38
C VAL A 23 -9.64 -6.48 0.88
N PRO A 24 -10.32 -7.36 1.65
CA PRO A 24 -9.69 -8.04 2.78
C PRO A 24 -8.51 -8.93 2.36
N ALA A 25 -8.63 -9.66 1.24
CA ALA A 25 -7.54 -10.49 0.73
C ALA A 25 -6.32 -9.64 0.32
N PHE A 26 -6.54 -8.45 -0.26
CA PHE A 26 -5.48 -7.52 -0.62
C PHE A 26 -4.76 -7.00 0.63
N GLN A 27 -5.48 -6.70 1.73
CA GLN A 27 -4.85 -6.32 3.00
C GLN A 27 -3.94 -7.42 3.56
N ASN A 28 -4.38 -8.68 3.49
CA ASN A 28 -3.56 -9.80 3.94
C ASN A 28 -2.29 -9.94 3.09
N LEU A 29 -2.39 -9.73 1.78
CA LEU A 29 -1.24 -9.73 0.87
C LEU A 29 -0.27 -8.56 1.14
N VAL A 30 -0.77 -7.40 1.57
CA VAL A 30 0.08 -6.27 2.01
C VAL A 30 0.87 -6.67 3.26
N LYS A 31 0.26 -7.44 4.17
CA LYS A 31 0.85 -7.90 5.43
C LYS A 31 1.55 -9.27 5.33
N ASP A 32 1.80 -9.76 4.12
CA ASP A 32 2.37 -11.08 3.90
C ASP A 32 3.76 -11.22 4.55
N CYS A 33 4.13 -12.40 5.04
CA CYS A 33 5.43 -12.65 5.66
C CYS A 33 6.58 -12.58 4.64
N GLU A 34 6.33 -12.91 3.38
CA GLU A 34 7.35 -12.91 2.33
C GLU A 34 7.59 -11.50 1.76
N ALA A 35 8.84 -11.08 1.78
CA ALA A 35 9.23 -9.75 1.27
C ALA A 35 8.94 -9.58 -0.23
N GLU A 36 9.07 -10.66 -1.02
CA GLU A 36 8.76 -10.66 -2.46
C GLU A 36 7.27 -10.44 -2.72
N VAL A 37 6.40 -11.07 -1.92
CA VAL A 37 4.94 -10.86 -1.96
C VAL A 37 4.60 -9.41 -1.69
N ARG A 38 5.13 -8.85 -0.59
CA ARG A 38 4.90 -7.44 -0.25
C ARG A 38 5.39 -6.48 -1.35
N ALA A 39 6.55 -6.75 -1.95
CA ALA A 39 7.08 -5.94 -3.05
C ALA A 39 6.15 -5.97 -4.28
N VAL A 40 5.71 -7.15 -4.71
CA VAL A 40 4.79 -7.28 -5.86
C VAL A 40 3.45 -6.58 -5.57
N VAL A 41 2.91 -6.74 -4.37
CA VAL A 41 1.63 -6.13 -3.95
C VAL A 41 1.76 -4.61 -3.90
N SER A 42 2.89 -4.08 -3.43
CA SER A 42 3.15 -2.65 -3.38
C SER A 42 3.03 -2.02 -4.76
N CYS A 43 3.60 -2.64 -5.79
CA CYS A 43 3.50 -2.15 -7.17
C CYS A 43 2.07 -2.26 -7.76
N LYS A 44 1.21 -3.10 -7.18
CA LYS A 44 -0.17 -3.31 -7.64
C LYS A 44 -1.20 -2.47 -6.90
N VAL A 45 -0.88 -1.87 -5.75
CA VAL A 45 -1.84 -1.09 -4.95
C VAL A 45 -2.46 0.07 -5.75
N LYS A 46 -1.67 0.75 -6.59
CA LYS A 46 -2.17 1.81 -7.47
C LYS A 46 -3.27 1.29 -8.41
N VAL A 47 -2.93 0.26 -9.18
CA VAL A 47 -3.84 -0.35 -10.15
C VAL A 47 -5.07 -0.95 -9.45
N PHE A 48 -4.89 -1.51 -8.25
CA PHE A 48 -5.99 -2.03 -7.45
C PHE A 48 -6.96 -0.92 -7.04
N CYS A 49 -6.45 0.18 -6.50
CA CYS A 49 -7.24 1.36 -6.12
C CYS A 49 -7.94 2.02 -7.32
N GLU A 50 -7.28 2.13 -8.46
CA GLU A 50 -7.86 2.70 -9.70
C GLU A 50 -9.02 1.86 -10.26
N ASN A 51 -8.99 0.54 -10.04
CA ASN A 51 -10.05 -0.37 -10.47
C ASN A 51 -11.21 -0.52 -9.46
N LEU A 52 -11.17 0.19 -8.32
CA LEU A 52 -12.30 0.25 -7.40
C LEU A 52 -13.38 1.20 -7.94
N SER A 53 -14.64 0.95 -7.55
CA SER A 53 -15.73 1.87 -7.86
C SER A 53 -15.52 3.21 -7.13
N ALA A 54 -15.81 4.32 -7.80
CA ALA A 54 -15.61 5.68 -7.26
C ALA A 54 -16.27 5.87 -5.88
N ASP A 55 -17.44 5.27 -5.66
CA ASP A 55 -18.20 5.35 -4.40
C ASP A 55 -17.48 4.73 -3.19
N CYS A 56 -16.54 3.82 -3.44
CA CYS A 56 -15.87 3.05 -2.38
C CYS A 56 -14.35 3.24 -2.39
N GLN A 57 -13.79 3.79 -3.46
CA GLN A 57 -12.37 3.97 -3.66
C GLN A 57 -11.71 4.75 -2.52
N GLU A 58 -12.27 5.92 -2.19
CA GLU A 58 -11.75 6.78 -1.13
C GLU A 58 -11.83 6.10 0.25
N ASN A 59 -12.98 5.48 0.55
CA ASN A 59 -13.19 4.79 1.82
C ASN A 59 -12.21 3.63 1.99
N VAL A 60 -12.05 2.77 0.98
CA VAL A 60 -11.11 1.63 1.02
C VAL A 60 -9.66 2.13 1.10
N ALA A 61 -9.30 3.15 0.32
CA ALA A 61 -7.94 3.71 0.36
C ALA A 61 -7.61 4.25 1.76
N MET A 62 -8.52 5.03 2.37
CA MET A 62 -8.29 5.71 3.65
C MET A 62 -8.42 4.79 4.86
N THR A 63 -9.38 3.85 4.86
CA THR A 63 -9.67 3.02 6.04
C THR A 63 -8.98 1.66 6.02
N GLN A 64 -8.74 1.09 4.83
CA GLN A 64 -8.23 -0.28 4.71
C GLN A 64 -6.75 -0.29 4.30
N ILE A 65 -6.37 0.52 3.31
CA ILE A 65 -5.02 0.46 2.72
C ILE A 65 -4.04 1.38 3.46
N LEU A 66 -4.43 2.63 3.75
CA LEU A 66 -3.56 3.61 4.40
C LEU A 66 -3.06 3.16 5.79
N PRO A 67 -3.87 2.56 6.68
CA PRO A 67 -3.39 2.07 7.97
C PRO A 67 -2.39 0.94 7.83
N CYS A 68 -2.67 -0.04 6.94
CA CYS A 68 -1.76 -1.15 6.68
C CYS A 68 -0.38 -0.67 6.23
N ILE A 69 -0.33 0.35 5.40
CA ILE A 69 0.95 0.89 4.89
C ILE A 69 1.66 1.73 5.95
N LYS A 70 0.93 2.46 6.80
CA LYS A 70 1.54 3.18 7.94
C LYS A 70 2.20 2.20 8.91
N GLU A 71 1.54 1.10 9.25
CA GLU A 71 2.11 0.01 10.05
C GLU A 71 3.37 -0.55 9.38
N LEU A 72 3.29 -0.86 8.08
CA LEU A 72 4.42 -1.41 7.32
C LEU A 72 5.64 -0.49 7.25
N ILE A 73 5.43 0.82 7.14
CA ILE A 73 6.53 1.80 7.15
C ILE A 73 7.13 1.94 8.55
N SER A 74 6.32 1.74 9.60
CA SER A 74 6.78 1.79 10.99
C SER A 74 7.53 0.51 11.39
N ASP A 75 7.13 -0.66 10.87
CA ASP A 75 7.73 -1.95 11.20
C ASP A 75 8.91 -2.34 10.28
N ALA A 76 8.91 -1.91 9.02
CA ALA A 76 9.91 -2.37 8.06
C ALA A 76 11.23 -1.61 8.16
N THR A 77 12.32 -2.34 8.32
CA THR A 77 13.61 -1.76 8.64
C THR A 77 14.34 -1.08 7.48
N HIS A 78 14.16 -1.40 6.18
CA HIS A 78 15.00 -0.69 5.16
C HIS A 78 14.51 -0.62 3.69
N MET A 79 13.94 -1.69 3.12
CA MET A 79 13.69 -1.78 1.66
C MET A 79 12.22 -1.59 1.27
N SER A 80 11.28 -2.14 2.05
CA SER A 80 9.86 -2.03 1.72
C SER A 80 9.28 -0.64 2.01
N SER A 81 9.71 0.03 3.09
CA SER A 81 9.18 1.36 3.48
C SER A 81 9.35 2.41 2.39
N GLN A 82 10.51 2.44 1.73
CA GLN A 82 10.80 3.34 0.61
C GLN A 82 9.95 3.01 -0.63
N HIS A 83 9.73 1.72 -0.91
CA HIS A 83 8.92 1.26 -2.03
C HIS A 83 7.45 1.65 -1.86
N TRP A 84 6.88 1.43 -0.67
CA TRP A 84 5.50 1.82 -0.35
C TRP A 84 5.29 3.33 -0.46
N ALA A 85 6.26 4.10 0.00
CA ALA A 85 6.20 5.55 -0.05
C ALA A 85 6.15 6.09 -1.49
N LEU A 86 6.97 5.52 -2.38
CA LEU A 86 6.99 5.90 -3.79
C LEU A 86 5.67 5.56 -4.49
N VAL A 87 5.12 4.37 -4.24
CA VAL A 87 3.90 3.91 -4.92
C VAL A 87 2.63 4.60 -4.41
N LEU A 88 2.63 5.10 -3.17
CA LEU A 88 1.48 5.80 -2.59
C LEU A 88 1.37 7.28 -3.00
N SER A 89 2.47 7.92 -3.39
CA SER A 89 2.49 9.34 -3.77
C SER A 89 1.44 9.75 -4.83
N PRO A 90 1.11 8.93 -5.85
CA PRO A 90 0.11 9.29 -6.85
C PRO A 90 -1.34 9.04 -6.38
N ILE A 91 -1.55 8.19 -5.36
CA ILE A 91 -2.88 7.75 -4.90
C ILE A 91 -3.45 8.73 -3.86
N LEU A 92 -2.61 9.24 -2.96
CA LEU A 92 -3.02 10.11 -1.85
C LEU A 92 -3.21 11.59 -2.25
N GLY A 93 -2.75 11.97 -3.45
CA GLY A 93 -2.70 13.38 -3.87
C GLY A 93 -1.56 14.16 -3.19
N LYS A 94 -1.22 15.33 -3.73
CA LYS A 94 -0.06 16.14 -3.30
C LYS A 94 -0.11 16.50 -1.81
N ASP A 95 -1.24 17.02 -1.32
CA ASP A 95 -1.33 17.56 0.05
C ASP A 95 -1.26 16.48 1.14
N THR A 96 -1.93 15.35 0.94
CA THR A 96 -1.95 14.23 1.87
C THR A 96 -0.61 13.49 1.86
N THR A 97 0.02 13.37 0.68
CA THR A 97 1.38 12.84 0.52
C THR A 97 2.39 13.70 1.27
N ILE A 98 2.38 15.02 1.09
CA ILE A 98 3.32 15.90 1.79
C ILE A 98 3.10 15.84 3.30
N LYS A 99 1.86 15.85 3.79
CA LYS A 99 1.62 15.81 5.25
C LYS A 99 2.02 14.49 5.90
N HIS A 100 1.75 13.35 5.26
CA HIS A 100 1.95 12.04 5.89
C HIS A 100 3.24 11.35 5.44
N LEU A 101 3.55 11.33 4.14
CA LEU A 101 4.76 10.69 3.65
C LEU A 101 6.02 11.49 3.95
N LEU A 102 6.00 12.83 3.91
CA LEU A 102 7.21 13.61 4.25
C LEU A 102 7.65 13.35 5.69
N ARG A 103 6.70 13.28 6.64
CA ARG A 103 7.01 12.95 8.04
C ARG A 103 7.62 11.56 8.16
N LEU A 104 7.13 10.59 7.39
CA LEU A 104 7.65 9.23 7.37
C LEU A 104 9.05 9.16 6.74
N PHE A 105 9.29 9.86 5.62
CA PHE A 105 10.63 9.97 5.02
C PHE A 105 11.64 10.63 5.97
N LEU A 106 11.24 11.72 6.63
CA LEU A 106 12.10 12.40 7.60
C LEU A 106 12.42 11.52 8.82
N ALA A 107 11.46 10.73 9.31
CA ALA A 107 11.70 9.77 10.37
C ALA A 107 12.69 8.68 9.93
N GLN A 108 12.52 8.13 8.73
CA GLN A 108 13.41 7.12 8.14
C GLN A 108 14.82 7.66 7.88
N LEU A 109 14.97 8.95 7.54
CA LEU A 109 16.27 9.60 7.37
C LEU A 109 16.97 9.86 8.70
N LYS A 110 16.24 10.28 9.75
CA LYS A 110 16.80 10.51 11.08
C LYS A 110 17.29 9.21 11.74
N ASP A 111 16.54 8.12 11.60
CA ASP A 111 16.90 6.82 12.20
C ASP A 111 18.19 6.24 11.59
N ARG A 112 18.48 6.52 10.31
CA ARG A 112 19.76 6.13 9.67
C ARG A 112 20.97 6.85 10.22
N VAL A 113 20.82 8.10 10.65
CA VAL A 113 21.93 8.87 11.24
C VAL A 113 22.23 8.40 12.66
N LEU A 114 21.21 7.97 13.42
CA LEU A 114 21.38 7.51 14.81
C LEU A 114 21.88 6.06 14.95
N ARG A 115 21.67 5.18 13.96
CA ARG A 115 22.15 3.78 14.03
C ARG A 115 23.58 3.57 13.52
N CYS A 116 24.22 4.61 12.98
CA CYS A 116 25.62 4.59 12.54
C CYS A 116 26.58 5.28 13.53
N LEU A 117 26.09 5.66 14.73
CA LEU A 117 26.87 6.10 15.88
C LEU A 117 26.72 5.08 17.01
#